data_AF-X0L447-F1
#
_entry.id   AF-X0L447-F1
#
_cell.length_a   1.000
_cell.length_b   1.000
_cell.length_c   1.000
_cell.angle_alpha   90.00
_cell.angle_beta   90.00
_cell.angle_gamma   90.00
#
_symmetry.space_group_name_H-M   'P 1'
#
loop_
_entity.id
_entity.type
_entity.pdbx_description
1 polymer ?
#
loop_
_entity_poly.entity_id
_entity_poly.type
_entity_poly.pdbx_seq_one_letter_code
_entity_poly.pdbx_strand_id
1 'polypeptide(L)'
;MSLQIEEFIIWASRLPILLQTSAVVGFLVLVYIVYYRYLHPLAEYPGPPLAAVTNLWKTYHLWNLHLPHTLVRLHEQYGDVVRVGPNDLSFRNPDAVNTIYKTGRQLQKTGFYDGFTTFNPNLFGTQDEEIHAIRRRQMAHAFSLQSIKEMEHFVDSHILKLRNNLDHFCNSNQEFDLKDMIAFYVFDVLGELAFSRSFNSQNERDLARLPPINDHIYLACLMGMTPDALPWMKKVLPFIPIPWLQRLFNARAQLRKLTAACVRQRIDAGSIDRKDLLSCLLVAVDPDTGSKLTELDINTEAFAMIVAGSHTTSGTLTLLFSHLFQNPEILDRVTQELDSNLSNYTGQVISYEALEKDIPYTMACIHENFRINPVFTMPLPRKIMAPGGLVIQGCQIPEKTTVFALNHVVHHNPSVWGKDHGQFIPDRFLGPNSKELQGYLSPFSTGHRVCIGALGTIAGATAESFATAGASLFLSDIQPSLPDSTKDRLLHLGADAVHYSRCDVGNPKDCEELVEQATSTVGEIDVLINGAGVVGLRVVSTPSIYSPKRED
;
A
#
# COMPACT_ATOMS: atom_id res chain seq x y z
N MET A 1 13.96 -22.61 60.71
CA MET A 1 13.52 -22.15 59.38
C MET A 1 12.00 -22.14 59.24
N SER A 2 11.28 -23.20 59.64
CA SER A 2 9.80 -23.23 59.61
C SER A 2 9.12 -22.16 60.49
N LEU A 3 9.57 -22.00 61.75
CA LEU A 3 9.05 -20.99 62.69
C LEU A 3 9.17 -19.55 62.19
N GLN A 4 10.24 -19.22 61.46
CA GLN A 4 10.45 -17.89 60.90
C GLN A 4 9.55 -17.60 59.69
N ILE A 5 9.15 -18.64 58.95
CA ILE A 5 8.22 -18.51 57.82
C ILE A 5 6.80 -18.30 58.36
N GLU A 6 6.40 -19.02 59.41
CA GLU A 6 5.10 -18.84 60.06
C GLU A 6 4.94 -17.43 60.67
N GLU A 7 5.96 -16.93 61.39
CA GLU A 7 5.94 -15.56 61.93
C GLU A 7 5.86 -14.50 60.82
N PHE A 8 6.57 -14.71 59.69
CA PHE A 8 6.49 -13.82 58.54
C PHE A 8 5.10 -13.83 57.89
N ILE A 9 4.48 -15.00 57.73
CA ILE A 9 3.13 -15.12 57.16
C ILE A 9 2.11 -14.40 58.06
N ILE A 10 2.20 -14.57 59.39
CA ILE A 10 1.31 -13.92 60.36
C ILE A 10 1.52 -12.40 60.39
N TRP A 11 2.76 -11.93 60.27
CA TRP A 11 3.05 -10.50 60.15
C TRP A 11 2.52 -9.91 58.84
N ALA A 12 2.77 -10.60 57.71
CA ALA A 12 2.31 -10.19 56.39
C ALA A 12 0.78 -10.14 56.33
N SER A 13 0.07 -11.09 56.94
CA SER A 13 -1.41 -11.11 57.00
C SER A 13 -2.01 -9.97 57.82
N ARG A 14 -1.21 -9.29 58.66
CA ARG A 14 -1.62 -8.11 59.46
C ARG A 14 -1.41 -6.78 58.75
N LEU A 15 -0.71 -6.76 57.59
CA LEU A 15 -0.60 -5.55 56.78
C LEU A 15 -1.97 -5.15 56.22
N PRO A 16 -2.24 -3.84 56.06
CA PRO A 16 -3.41 -3.37 55.33
C PRO A 16 -3.54 -4.07 53.96
N ILE A 17 -4.75 -4.46 53.59
CA ILE A 17 -5.05 -5.15 52.32
C ILE A 17 -4.43 -4.41 51.12
N LEU A 18 -4.44 -3.08 51.14
CA LEU A 18 -3.83 -2.23 50.11
C LEU A 18 -2.32 -2.44 49.94
N LEU A 19 -1.58 -2.71 51.03
CA LEU A 19 -0.13 -2.98 50.99
C LEU A 19 0.14 -4.38 50.45
N GLN A 20 -0.67 -5.38 50.85
CA GLN A 20 -0.58 -6.73 50.31
C GLN A 20 -0.88 -6.77 48.80
N THR A 21 -1.96 -6.10 48.36
CA THR A 21 -2.30 -6.04 46.93
C THR A 21 -1.25 -5.28 46.13
N SER A 22 -0.72 -4.17 46.65
CA SER A 22 0.35 -3.42 45.99
C SER A 22 1.64 -4.25 45.86
N ALA A 23 1.99 -5.03 46.89
CA ALA A 23 3.16 -5.91 46.85
C ALA A 23 2.98 -7.05 45.82
N VAL A 24 1.81 -7.67 45.75
CA VAL A 24 1.49 -8.69 44.75
C VAL A 24 1.54 -8.12 43.34
N VAL A 25 0.92 -6.96 43.10
CA VAL A 25 0.97 -6.28 41.80
C VAL A 25 2.41 -5.93 41.43
N GLY A 26 3.18 -5.37 42.36
CA GLY A 26 4.60 -5.05 42.14
C GLY A 26 5.42 -6.28 41.79
N PHE A 27 5.21 -7.41 42.48
CA PHE A 27 5.87 -8.67 42.17
C PHE A 27 5.49 -9.19 40.76
N LEU A 28 4.20 -9.18 40.41
CA LEU A 28 3.75 -9.60 39.08
C LEU A 28 4.32 -8.72 37.96
N VAL A 29 4.38 -7.40 38.17
CA VAL A 29 5.00 -6.46 37.24
C VAL A 29 6.51 -6.73 37.09
N LEU A 30 7.20 -7.01 38.21
CA LEU A 30 8.62 -7.38 38.17
C LEU A 30 8.85 -8.67 37.39
N VAL A 31 8.08 -9.73 37.66
CA VAL A 31 8.15 -11.01 36.94
C VAL A 31 7.89 -10.79 35.45
N TYR A 32 6.87 -10.00 35.11
CA TYR A 32 6.55 -9.63 33.72
C TYR A 32 7.73 -8.94 33.03
N ILE A 33 8.33 -7.92 33.67
CA ILE A 33 9.48 -7.19 33.11
C ILE A 33 10.68 -8.11 32.94
N VAL A 34 11.02 -8.90 33.96
CA VAL A 34 12.17 -9.83 33.91
C VAL A 34 11.97 -10.85 32.80
N TYR A 35 10.78 -11.43 32.69
CA TYR A 35 10.45 -12.36 31.63
C TYR A 35 10.64 -11.74 30.24
N TYR A 36 9.95 -10.62 29.96
CA TYR A 36 10.00 -10.01 28.64
C TYR A 36 11.39 -9.52 28.24
N ARG A 37 12.21 -9.15 29.22
CA ARG A 37 13.54 -8.57 28.99
C ARG A 37 14.65 -9.60 28.84
N TYR A 38 14.57 -10.73 29.55
CA TYR A 38 15.69 -11.67 29.65
C TYR A 38 15.34 -13.11 29.29
N LEU A 39 14.08 -13.52 29.44
CA LEU A 39 13.67 -14.93 29.24
C LEU A 39 12.79 -15.14 28.01
N HIS A 40 12.20 -14.06 27.49
CA HIS A 40 11.37 -14.10 26.30
C HIS A 40 12.16 -14.62 25.10
N PRO A 41 11.55 -15.40 24.18
CA PRO A 41 12.23 -15.88 22.98
C PRO A 41 12.88 -14.77 22.16
N LEU A 42 12.31 -13.55 22.21
CA LEU A 42 12.86 -12.38 21.53
C LEU A 42 13.87 -11.56 22.37
N ALA A 43 14.36 -12.08 23.49
CA ALA A 43 15.32 -11.36 24.35
C ALA A 43 16.71 -11.21 23.69
N GLU A 44 17.04 -12.07 22.74
CA GLU A 44 18.28 -11.98 21.95
C GLU A 44 18.30 -10.78 20.99
N TYR A 45 17.13 -10.30 20.56
CA TYR A 45 17.05 -9.19 19.61
C TYR A 45 17.24 -7.84 20.32
N PRO A 46 18.13 -6.97 19.79
CA PRO A 46 18.40 -5.69 20.40
C PRO A 46 17.24 -4.72 20.22
N GLY A 47 17.14 -3.72 21.10
CA GLY A 47 16.14 -2.66 21.00
C GLY A 47 15.95 -1.88 22.30
N PRO A 48 15.11 -0.84 22.29
CA PRO A 48 14.86 -0.02 23.46
C PRO A 48 14.30 -0.83 24.64
N PRO A 49 14.76 -0.58 25.87
CA PRO A 49 14.31 -1.32 27.04
C PRO A 49 12.81 -1.38 27.26
N LEU A 50 12.15 -0.24 27.06
CA LEU A 50 10.70 -0.12 27.24
C LEU A 50 9.92 -0.79 26.11
N ALA A 51 10.49 -0.86 24.90
CA ALA A 51 9.85 -1.51 23.76
C ALA A 51 9.69 -3.01 24.00
N ALA A 52 10.66 -3.65 24.66
CA ALA A 52 10.59 -5.08 24.99
C ALA A 52 9.42 -5.44 25.93
N VAL A 53 8.91 -4.49 26.71
CA VAL A 53 7.87 -4.75 27.73
C VAL A 53 6.51 -4.14 27.38
N THR A 54 6.42 -3.20 26.44
CA THR A 54 5.11 -2.62 26.10
C THR A 54 5.03 -2.05 24.69
N ASN A 55 3.86 -2.22 24.07
CA ASN A 55 3.52 -1.56 22.81
C ASN A 55 3.30 -0.04 22.97
N LEU A 56 3.13 0.46 24.20
CA LEU A 56 3.00 1.89 24.45
C LEU A 56 4.23 2.69 24.03
N TRP A 57 5.40 2.07 23.99
CA TRP A 57 6.62 2.71 23.50
C TRP A 57 6.48 3.13 22.02
N LYS A 58 6.10 2.20 21.12
CA LYS A 58 5.90 2.52 19.70
C LYS A 58 4.66 3.39 19.49
N THR A 59 3.61 3.21 20.30
CA THR A 59 2.41 4.08 20.28
C THR A 59 2.76 5.52 20.64
N TYR A 60 3.66 5.75 21.60
CA TYR A 60 4.14 7.09 21.95
C TYR A 60 4.88 7.76 20.78
N HIS A 61 5.76 7.02 20.10
CA HIS A 61 6.46 7.56 18.92
C HIS A 61 5.51 7.81 17.75
N LEU A 62 4.47 6.98 17.58
CA LEU A 62 3.41 7.22 16.60
C LEU A 62 2.57 8.44 16.95
N TRP A 63 2.17 8.60 18.21
CA TRP A 63 1.41 9.75 18.69
C TRP A 63 2.15 11.04 18.37
N ASN A 64 3.45 11.09 18.66
CA ASN A 64 4.25 12.26 18.35
C ASN A 64 4.60 12.39 16.85
N LEU A 65 4.13 11.50 15.97
CA LEU A 65 4.43 11.48 14.53
C LEU A 65 5.93 11.28 14.18
N HIS A 66 6.70 10.69 15.09
CA HIS A 66 8.15 10.46 14.92
C HIS A 66 8.53 8.99 14.67
N LEU A 67 7.56 8.06 14.66
CA LEU A 67 7.83 6.62 14.56
C LEU A 67 8.78 6.23 13.39
N PRO A 68 8.58 6.69 12.14
CA PRO A 68 9.46 6.29 11.04
C PRO A 68 10.92 6.70 11.26
N HIS A 69 11.16 7.96 11.65
CA HIS A 69 12.50 8.47 11.94
C HIS A 69 13.13 7.81 13.17
N THR A 70 12.33 7.53 14.21
CA THR A 70 12.81 6.77 15.37
C THR A 70 13.26 5.37 14.96
N LEU A 71 12.52 4.68 14.10
CA LEU A 71 12.91 3.35 13.63
C LEU A 71 14.18 3.38 12.78
N VAL A 72 14.36 4.39 11.92
CA VAL A 72 15.63 4.59 11.19
C VAL A 72 16.81 4.68 12.16
N ARG A 73 16.74 5.57 13.16
CA ARG A 73 17.79 5.73 14.18
C ARG A 73 18.06 4.45 14.98
N LEU A 74 17.01 3.69 15.31
CA LEU A 74 17.18 2.43 16.02
C LEU A 74 17.89 1.40 15.17
N HIS A 75 17.57 1.33 13.88
CA HIS A 75 18.25 0.45 12.94
C HIS A 75 19.71 0.86 12.72
N GLU A 76 20.02 2.16 12.66
CA GLU A 76 21.40 2.67 12.66
C GLU A 76 22.17 2.23 13.92
N GLN A 77 21.51 2.24 15.08
CA GLN A 77 22.13 1.89 16.37
C GLN A 77 22.27 0.37 16.59
N TYR A 78 21.25 -0.42 16.25
CA TYR A 78 21.11 -1.81 16.68
C TYR A 78 21.26 -2.83 15.52
N GLY A 79 21.26 -2.39 14.27
CA GLY A 79 21.46 -3.24 13.10
C GLY A 79 20.17 -3.59 12.34
N ASP A 80 20.18 -4.73 11.65
CA ASP A 80 19.15 -5.07 10.65
C ASP A 80 17.79 -5.47 11.24
N VAL A 81 17.80 -6.05 12.44
CA VAL A 81 16.60 -6.55 13.14
C VAL A 81 16.52 -5.91 14.53
N VAL A 82 15.42 -5.24 14.82
CA VAL A 82 15.23 -4.51 16.08
C VAL A 82 13.91 -4.88 16.73
N ARG A 83 13.95 -5.17 18.04
CA ARG A 83 12.76 -5.40 18.85
C ARG A 83 12.11 -4.09 19.27
N VAL A 84 10.88 -3.88 18.80
CA VAL A 84 10.12 -2.62 18.94
C VAL A 84 8.77 -2.78 19.66
N GLY A 85 8.54 -3.98 20.18
CA GLY A 85 7.39 -4.34 21.01
C GLY A 85 7.67 -5.66 21.75
N PRO A 86 6.77 -6.08 22.66
CA PRO A 86 6.92 -7.33 23.39
C PRO A 86 7.08 -8.54 22.47
N ASN A 87 6.33 -8.55 21.37
CA ASN A 87 6.32 -9.58 20.34
C ASN A 87 6.57 -9.01 18.94
N ASP A 88 7.25 -7.86 18.81
CA ASP A 88 7.35 -7.14 17.54
C ASP A 88 8.81 -6.93 17.13
N LEU A 89 9.14 -7.38 15.91
CA LEU A 89 10.41 -7.17 15.26
C LEU A 89 10.26 -6.29 14.01
N SER A 90 11.10 -5.26 13.93
CA SER A 90 11.27 -4.40 12.76
C SER A 90 12.49 -4.86 11.97
N PHE A 91 12.36 -4.91 10.64
CA PHE A 91 13.41 -5.27 9.70
C PHE A 91 13.71 -4.10 8.75
N ARG A 92 14.98 -3.87 8.43
CA ARG A 92 15.39 -2.81 7.46
C ARG A 92 15.93 -3.32 6.13
N ASN A 93 16.40 -4.57 6.07
CA ASN A 93 17.02 -5.07 4.83
C ASN A 93 15.91 -5.45 3.82
N PRO A 94 16.01 -5.02 2.54
CA PRO A 94 15.00 -5.28 1.51
C PRO A 94 14.60 -6.74 1.33
N ASP A 95 15.50 -7.70 1.59
CA ASP A 95 15.19 -9.13 1.44
C ASP A 95 14.06 -9.58 2.37
N ALA A 96 13.97 -8.98 3.57
CA ALA A 96 12.88 -9.25 4.49
C ALA A 96 11.52 -8.79 3.95
N VAL A 97 11.47 -7.77 3.08
CA VAL A 97 10.21 -7.28 2.50
C VAL A 97 9.54 -8.40 1.69
N ASN A 98 10.31 -9.10 0.86
CA ASN A 98 9.81 -10.22 0.07
C ASN A 98 9.34 -11.36 0.98
N THR A 99 10.14 -11.79 1.95
CA THR A 99 9.75 -12.85 2.89
C THR A 99 8.51 -12.46 3.71
N ILE A 100 8.44 -11.24 4.20
CA ILE A 100 7.35 -10.80 5.09
C ILE A 100 6.02 -10.67 4.32
N TYR A 101 6.05 -10.17 3.08
CA TYR A 101 4.83 -9.82 2.36
C TYR A 101 4.42 -10.82 1.25
N LYS A 102 5.28 -11.74 0.82
CA LYS A 102 4.97 -12.76 -0.22
C LYS A 102 4.63 -14.16 0.31
N THR A 103 4.94 -14.49 1.57
CA THR A 103 4.80 -15.86 2.12
C THR A 103 3.33 -16.28 2.41
N GLY A 104 2.34 -15.47 2.03
CA GLY A 104 0.94 -15.88 2.05
C GLY A 104 0.39 -16.15 3.45
N ARG A 105 -0.34 -17.28 3.59
CA ARG A 105 -1.11 -17.65 4.80
C ARG A 105 -0.27 -17.84 6.06
N GLN A 106 1.05 -18.06 5.95
CA GLN A 106 1.94 -18.19 7.11
C GLN A 106 2.20 -16.84 7.80
N LEU A 107 1.90 -15.73 7.13
CA LEU A 107 2.08 -14.37 7.62
C LEU A 107 0.78 -13.59 7.48
N GLN A 108 -0.08 -13.70 8.49
CA GLN A 108 -1.38 -13.05 8.49
C GLN A 108 -1.27 -11.58 8.91
N LYS A 109 -2.18 -10.73 8.44
CA LYS A 109 -2.33 -9.38 9.01
C LYS A 109 -2.71 -9.46 10.48
N THR A 110 -2.22 -8.52 11.29
CA THR A 110 -2.49 -8.50 12.74
C THR A 110 -3.76 -7.71 13.07
N GLY A 111 -4.15 -7.68 14.35
CA GLY A 111 -5.23 -6.80 14.84
C GLY A 111 -5.00 -5.31 14.63
N PHE A 112 -3.80 -4.88 14.19
CA PHE A 112 -3.52 -3.51 13.78
C PHE A 112 -4.53 -2.97 12.77
N TYR A 113 -4.93 -3.83 11.82
CA TYR A 113 -5.81 -3.47 10.72
C TYR A 113 -7.24 -3.18 11.18
N ASP A 114 -7.67 -3.73 12.33
CA ASP A 114 -9.00 -3.48 12.88
C ASP A 114 -9.18 -2.03 13.35
N GLY A 115 -8.08 -1.29 13.54
CA GLY A 115 -8.08 0.16 13.78
C GLY A 115 -8.68 0.95 12.61
N PHE A 116 -8.57 0.43 11.38
CA PHE A 116 -9.10 1.02 10.15
C PHE A 116 -10.55 0.61 9.86
N THR A 117 -11.07 -0.40 10.57
CA THR A 117 -12.44 -0.90 10.36
C THR A 117 -13.48 0.11 10.85
N THR A 118 -14.23 0.68 9.90
CA THR A 118 -15.37 1.58 10.13
C THR A 118 -16.71 0.87 9.98
N PHE A 119 -16.93 0.14 8.88
CA PHE A 119 -18.15 -0.65 8.63
C PHE A 119 -17.87 -2.12 8.98
N ASN A 120 -17.33 -2.86 8.02
CA ASN A 120 -16.68 -4.16 8.19
C ASN A 120 -15.21 -4.05 7.75
N PRO A 121 -14.37 -5.07 7.99
CA PRO A 121 -13.04 -5.13 7.39
C PRO A 121 -13.15 -5.13 5.85
N ASN A 122 -12.60 -4.09 5.21
CA ASN A 122 -12.50 -3.98 3.76
C ASN A 122 -11.30 -4.77 3.20
N LEU A 123 -11.07 -4.71 1.89
CA LEU A 123 -9.92 -5.35 1.24
C LEU A 123 -8.56 -5.01 1.91
N PHE A 124 -8.37 -3.77 2.34
CA PHE A 124 -7.17 -3.36 3.08
C PHE A 124 -7.13 -3.92 4.51
N GLY A 125 -8.27 -3.94 5.21
CA GLY A 125 -8.34 -4.28 6.63
C GLY A 125 -8.50 -5.76 6.95
N THR A 126 -9.05 -6.55 6.02
CA THR A 126 -9.39 -7.96 6.31
C THR A 126 -8.15 -8.80 6.60
N GLN A 127 -8.18 -9.49 7.74
CA GLN A 127 -7.11 -10.40 8.17
C GLN A 127 -7.25 -11.78 7.54
N ASP A 128 -8.48 -12.15 7.18
CA ASP A 128 -8.81 -13.40 6.52
C ASP A 128 -8.32 -13.40 5.06
N GLU A 129 -7.53 -14.41 4.70
CA GLU A 129 -6.93 -14.54 3.37
C GLU A 129 -7.94 -15.00 2.31
N GLU A 130 -8.94 -15.79 2.69
CA GLU A 130 -9.96 -16.28 1.77
C GLU A 130 -10.94 -15.17 1.41
N ILE A 131 -11.42 -14.44 2.42
CA ILE A 131 -12.25 -13.25 2.20
C ILE A 131 -11.47 -12.23 1.36
N HIS A 132 -10.19 -12.01 1.67
CA HIS A 132 -9.35 -11.12 0.87
C HIS A 132 -9.26 -11.55 -0.59
N ALA A 133 -9.01 -12.84 -0.86
CA ALA A 133 -8.89 -13.36 -2.23
C ALA A 133 -10.18 -13.15 -3.03
N ILE A 134 -11.34 -13.48 -2.44
CA ILE A 134 -12.67 -13.27 -3.05
C ILE A 134 -12.87 -11.79 -3.37
N ARG A 135 -12.67 -10.91 -2.38
CA ARG A 135 -12.83 -9.44 -2.55
C ARG A 135 -11.91 -8.90 -3.62
N ARG A 136 -10.65 -9.35 -3.65
CA ARG A 136 -9.66 -8.92 -4.64
C ARG A 136 -10.09 -9.32 -6.04
N ARG A 137 -10.57 -10.55 -6.26
CA ARG A 137 -11.07 -11.00 -7.58
C ARG A 137 -12.27 -10.19 -8.04
N GLN A 138 -13.24 -9.98 -7.14
CA GLN A 138 -14.43 -9.17 -7.42
C GLN A 138 -14.08 -7.74 -7.86
N MET A 139 -13.01 -7.16 -7.32
CA MET A 139 -12.60 -5.78 -7.60
C MET A 139 -11.55 -5.65 -8.72
N ALA A 140 -10.84 -6.72 -9.08
CA ALA A 140 -9.68 -6.67 -9.97
C ALA A 140 -9.99 -6.05 -11.34
N HIS A 141 -11.16 -6.34 -11.91
CA HIS A 141 -11.57 -5.79 -13.21
C HIS A 141 -11.57 -4.26 -13.21
N ALA A 142 -12.07 -3.64 -12.13
CA ALA A 142 -12.21 -2.19 -12.00
C ALA A 142 -10.85 -1.45 -12.04
N PHE A 143 -9.78 -2.13 -11.67
CA PHE A 143 -8.41 -1.61 -11.63
C PHE A 143 -7.53 -2.15 -12.77
N SER A 144 -8.14 -2.77 -13.80
CA SER A 144 -7.41 -3.20 -14.99
C SER A 144 -6.92 -2.00 -15.81
N LEU A 145 -5.84 -2.18 -16.58
CA LEU A 145 -5.33 -1.13 -17.48
C LEU A 145 -6.40 -0.67 -18.48
N GLN A 146 -7.23 -1.58 -18.97
CA GLN A 146 -8.33 -1.27 -19.87
C GLN A 146 -9.36 -0.37 -19.20
N SER A 147 -9.81 -0.69 -17.98
CA SER A 147 -10.74 0.15 -17.24
C SER A 147 -10.14 1.51 -16.90
N ILE A 148 -8.85 1.58 -16.57
CA ILE A 148 -8.16 2.84 -16.32
C ILE A 148 -8.14 3.72 -17.58
N LYS A 149 -7.82 3.16 -18.75
CA LYS A 149 -7.88 3.88 -20.04
C LYS A 149 -9.29 4.39 -20.34
N GLU A 150 -10.31 3.58 -20.08
CA GLU A 150 -11.71 4.00 -20.26
C GLU A 150 -12.10 5.16 -19.33
N MET A 151 -11.45 5.28 -18.16
CA MET A 151 -11.69 6.33 -17.18
C MET A 151 -10.76 7.56 -17.30
N GLU A 152 -9.77 7.53 -18.19
CA GLU A 152 -8.72 8.55 -18.35
C GLU A 152 -9.32 9.96 -18.57
N HIS A 153 -10.35 10.05 -19.39
CA HIS A 153 -11.06 11.30 -19.69
C HIS A 153 -11.62 12.03 -18.44
N PHE A 154 -11.93 11.31 -17.35
CA PHE A 154 -12.33 11.94 -16.09
C PHE A 154 -11.16 12.70 -15.47
N VAL A 155 -9.95 12.13 -15.52
CA VAL A 155 -8.71 12.75 -15.06
C VAL A 155 -8.41 14.00 -15.90
N ASP A 156 -8.48 13.87 -17.22
CA ASP A 156 -8.20 14.96 -18.17
C ASP A 156 -9.04 16.21 -17.89
N SER A 157 -10.34 16.01 -17.68
CA SER A 157 -11.28 17.10 -17.41
C SER A 157 -10.91 17.87 -16.13
N HIS A 158 -10.32 17.20 -15.14
CA HIS A 158 -9.90 17.78 -13.88
C HIS A 158 -8.49 18.36 -13.94
N ILE A 159 -7.59 17.83 -14.79
CA ILE A 159 -6.30 18.45 -15.10
C ILE A 159 -6.51 19.82 -15.73
N LEU A 160 -7.45 19.94 -16.67
CA LEU A 160 -7.78 21.23 -17.31
C LEU A 160 -8.34 22.23 -16.29
N LYS A 161 -9.17 21.79 -15.35
CA LYS A 161 -9.66 22.66 -14.25
C LYS A 161 -8.53 23.11 -13.34
N LEU A 162 -7.62 22.21 -12.96
CA LEU A 162 -6.45 22.55 -12.16
C LEU A 162 -5.60 23.59 -12.88
N ARG A 163 -5.28 23.37 -14.16
CA ARG A 163 -4.55 24.32 -14.98
C ARG A 163 -5.23 25.69 -15.03
N ASN A 164 -6.54 25.75 -15.28
CA ASN A 164 -7.27 27.02 -15.31
C ASN A 164 -7.20 27.76 -13.96
N ASN A 165 -7.24 27.03 -12.85
CA ASN A 165 -7.06 27.60 -11.52
C ASN A 165 -5.63 28.17 -11.34
N LEU A 166 -4.61 27.44 -11.77
CA LEU A 166 -3.22 27.90 -11.73
C LEU A 166 -3.02 29.14 -12.61
N ASP A 167 -3.54 29.13 -13.84
CA ASP A 167 -3.50 30.26 -14.77
C ASP A 167 -4.20 31.49 -14.16
N HIS A 168 -5.31 31.30 -13.45
CA HIS A 168 -5.99 32.38 -12.73
C HIS A 168 -5.12 33.01 -11.64
N PHE A 169 -4.45 32.19 -10.81
CA PHE A 169 -3.53 32.70 -9.79
C PHE A 169 -2.32 33.43 -10.40
N CYS A 170 -1.74 32.89 -11.48
CA CYS A 170 -0.66 33.54 -12.23
C CYS A 170 -1.10 34.91 -12.79
N ASN A 171 -2.27 34.98 -13.43
CA ASN A 171 -2.77 36.22 -14.05
C ASN A 171 -3.20 37.27 -13.02
N SER A 172 -3.68 36.83 -11.85
CA SER A 172 -4.08 37.72 -10.75
C SER A 172 -2.95 38.08 -9.80
N ASN A 173 -1.77 37.47 -9.97
CA ASN A 173 -0.62 37.58 -9.07
C ASN A 173 -0.98 37.31 -7.60
N GLN A 174 -1.80 36.27 -7.38
CA GLN A 174 -2.22 35.82 -6.05
C GLN A 174 -1.41 34.60 -5.62
N GLU A 175 -0.93 34.63 -4.38
CA GLU A 175 -0.31 33.46 -3.74
C GLU A 175 -1.37 32.40 -3.41
N PHE A 176 -0.99 31.13 -3.51
CA PHE A 176 -1.83 29.99 -3.17
C PHE A 176 -0.98 28.86 -2.59
N ASP A 177 -1.61 27.98 -1.80
CA ASP A 177 -0.97 26.74 -1.35
C ASP A 177 -1.18 25.64 -2.38
N LEU A 178 -0.10 25.16 -3.01
CA LEU A 178 -0.15 24.09 -4.00
C LEU A 178 -0.65 22.77 -3.40
N LYS A 179 -0.37 22.50 -2.13
CA LYS A 179 -0.86 21.30 -1.43
C LYS A 179 -2.39 21.28 -1.41
N ASP A 180 -3.01 22.42 -1.18
CA ASP A 180 -4.47 22.54 -1.15
C ASP A 180 -5.04 22.34 -2.55
N MET A 181 -4.43 22.95 -3.57
CA MET A 181 -4.84 22.76 -4.97
C MET A 181 -4.74 21.29 -5.41
N ILE A 182 -3.66 20.60 -5.04
CA ILE A 182 -3.48 19.17 -5.30
C ILE A 182 -4.55 18.37 -4.55
N ALA A 183 -4.86 18.70 -3.30
CA ALA A 183 -5.87 18.00 -2.53
C ALA A 183 -7.27 18.16 -3.14
N PHE A 184 -7.64 19.37 -3.58
CA PHE A 184 -8.89 19.63 -4.31
C PHE A 184 -8.96 18.85 -5.63
N TYR A 185 -7.87 18.86 -6.40
CA TYR A 185 -7.77 18.14 -7.67
C TYR A 185 -7.95 16.63 -7.48
N VAL A 186 -7.16 16.02 -6.60
CA VAL A 186 -7.20 14.57 -6.36
C VAL A 186 -8.56 14.14 -5.81
N PHE A 187 -9.15 14.92 -4.91
CA PHE A 187 -10.45 14.58 -4.33
C PHE A 187 -11.57 14.63 -5.38
N ASP A 188 -11.56 15.61 -6.27
CA ASP A 188 -12.52 15.68 -7.37
C ASP A 188 -12.34 14.55 -8.39
N VAL A 189 -11.10 14.23 -8.78
CA VAL A 189 -10.79 13.09 -9.67
C VAL A 189 -11.30 11.80 -9.05
N LEU A 190 -11.01 11.56 -7.77
CA LEU A 190 -11.53 10.39 -7.07
C LEU A 190 -13.07 10.39 -7.05
N GLY A 191 -13.71 11.54 -6.83
CA GLY A 191 -15.16 11.65 -6.91
C GLY A 191 -15.74 11.13 -8.22
N GLU A 192 -15.14 11.51 -9.34
CA GLU A 192 -15.55 11.04 -10.66
C GLU A 192 -15.25 9.54 -10.86
N LEU A 193 -14.05 9.09 -10.49
CA LEU A 193 -13.61 7.70 -10.67
C LEU A 193 -14.32 6.71 -9.75
N ALA A 194 -14.65 7.11 -8.52
CA ALA A 194 -15.17 6.22 -7.51
C ALA A 194 -16.65 6.42 -7.21
N PHE A 195 -17.25 7.58 -7.50
CA PHE A 195 -18.62 7.89 -7.09
C PHE A 195 -19.50 8.47 -8.18
N SER A 196 -19.00 8.55 -9.42
CA SER A 196 -19.77 9.14 -10.50
C SER A 196 -20.14 10.61 -10.25
N ARG A 197 -19.37 11.33 -9.43
CA ARG A 197 -19.66 12.73 -9.08
C ARG A 197 -18.42 13.55 -8.76
N SER A 198 -18.31 14.73 -9.34
CA SER A 198 -17.39 15.73 -8.80
C SER A 198 -17.85 16.21 -7.41
N PHE A 199 -16.90 16.47 -6.51
CA PHE A 199 -17.14 17.15 -5.24
C PHE A 199 -17.03 18.68 -5.39
N ASN A 200 -16.78 19.18 -6.60
CA ASN A 200 -16.64 20.59 -6.94
C ASN A 200 -15.57 21.32 -6.10
N SER A 201 -14.61 20.58 -5.54
CA SER A 201 -13.64 21.10 -4.58
C SER A 201 -12.65 22.07 -5.23
N GLN A 202 -12.30 21.84 -6.49
CA GLN A 202 -11.43 22.75 -7.25
C GLN A 202 -12.07 24.11 -7.53
N ASN A 203 -13.41 24.20 -7.57
CA ASN A 203 -14.11 25.46 -7.80
C ASN A 203 -14.30 26.22 -6.50
N GLU A 204 -14.75 25.51 -5.45
CA GLU A 204 -15.03 26.10 -4.14
C GLU A 204 -13.75 26.54 -3.42
N ARG A 205 -12.65 25.81 -3.60
CA ARG A 205 -11.33 26.09 -2.99
C ARG A 205 -11.41 26.30 -1.48
N ASP A 206 -12.32 25.56 -0.83
CA ASP A 206 -12.58 25.62 0.61
C ASP A 206 -12.04 24.35 1.29
N LEU A 207 -10.89 24.50 1.94
CA LEU A 207 -10.23 23.44 2.70
C LEU A 207 -11.13 22.80 3.75
N ALA A 208 -12.03 23.57 4.36
CA ALA A 208 -12.90 23.07 5.43
C ALA A 208 -13.95 22.07 4.92
N ARG A 209 -14.17 22.02 3.60
CA ARG A 209 -15.07 21.07 2.95
C ARG A 209 -14.41 19.77 2.53
N LEU A 210 -13.07 19.72 2.49
CA LEU A 210 -12.37 18.48 2.25
C LEU A 210 -12.61 17.51 3.42
N PRO A 211 -12.83 16.21 3.12
CA PRO A 211 -13.02 15.24 4.17
C PRO A 211 -11.75 15.10 5.03
N PRO A 212 -11.88 14.94 6.36
CA PRO A 212 -10.75 14.88 7.29
C PRO A 212 -10.07 13.51 7.29
N ILE A 213 -9.47 13.12 6.16
CA ILE A 213 -8.86 11.80 5.93
C ILE A 213 -7.66 11.57 6.84
N ASN A 214 -6.80 12.57 7.03
CA ASN A 214 -5.59 12.45 7.86
C ASN A 214 -5.93 12.13 9.31
N ASP A 215 -6.95 12.79 9.87
CA ASP A 215 -7.42 12.53 11.22
C ASP A 215 -7.98 11.10 11.36
N HIS A 216 -8.66 10.58 10.34
CA HIS A 216 -9.11 9.19 10.32
C HIS A 216 -7.94 8.19 10.30
N ILE A 217 -6.95 8.41 9.42
CA ILE A 217 -5.76 7.54 9.32
C ILE A 217 -4.98 7.58 10.63
N TYR A 218 -4.76 8.76 11.20
CA TYR A 218 -4.05 8.93 12.46
C TYR A 218 -4.77 8.19 13.60
N LEU A 219 -6.10 8.35 13.72
CA LEU A 219 -6.90 7.61 14.68
C LEU A 219 -6.79 6.10 14.47
N ALA A 220 -6.86 5.64 13.23
CA ALA A 220 -6.78 4.22 12.90
C ALA A 220 -5.43 3.61 13.28
N CYS A 221 -4.33 4.30 12.96
CA CYS A 221 -2.99 3.90 13.38
C CYS A 221 -2.85 3.86 14.91
N LEU A 222 -3.28 4.91 15.62
CA LEU A 222 -3.21 4.97 17.08
C LEU A 222 -3.94 3.80 17.74
N MET A 223 -5.17 3.54 17.29
CA MET A 223 -5.99 2.45 17.78
C MET A 223 -5.41 1.08 17.41
N GLY A 224 -4.86 0.95 16.21
CA GLY A 224 -4.25 -0.29 15.70
C GLY A 224 -2.96 -0.68 16.42
N MET A 225 -2.21 0.27 17.00
CA MET A 225 -0.97 -0.07 17.73
C MET A 225 -1.21 -0.88 19.01
N THR A 226 -2.44 -0.87 19.52
CA THR A 226 -2.85 -1.60 20.74
C THR A 226 -4.10 -2.45 20.46
N PRO A 227 -3.97 -3.51 19.65
CA PRO A 227 -5.11 -4.30 19.20
C PRO A 227 -5.88 -4.95 20.35
N ASP A 228 -5.19 -5.38 21.41
CA ASP A 228 -5.84 -5.99 22.58
C ASP A 228 -6.77 -5.01 23.34
N ALA A 229 -6.43 -3.72 23.33
CA ALA A 229 -7.26 -2.68 23.94
C ALA A 229 -8.34 -2.15 23.00
N LEU A 230 -8.27 -2.46 21.70
CA LEU A 230 -9.11 -1.87 20.66
C LEU A 230 -10.62 -2.00 20.91
N PRO A 231 -11.17 -3.17 21.33
CA PRO A 231 -12.61 -3.28 21.59
C PRO A 231 -13.09 -2.35 22.70
N TRP A 232 -12.26 -2.15 23.73
CA TRP A 232 -12.55 -1.21 24.81
C TRP A 232 -12.39 0.23 24.34
N MET A 233 -11.33 0.54 23.58
CA MET A 233 -11.09 1.87 23.03
C MET A 233 -12.26 2.34 22.17
N LYS A 234 -12.80 1.49 21.29
CA LYS A 234 -13.97 1.80 20.46
C LYS A 234 -15.24 2.08 21.28
N LYS A 235 -15.38 1.47 22.46
CA LYS A 235 -16.55 1.63 23.34
C LYS A 235 -16.43 2.84 24.27
N VAL A 236 -15.23 3.20 24.70
CA VAL A 236 -15.03 4.21 25.75
C VAL A 236 -14.55 5.54 25.20
N LEU A 237 -13.52 5.54 24.35
CA LEU A 237 -12.85 6.76 23.90
C LEU A 237 -13.78 7.79 23.20
N PRO A 238 -14.81 7.39 22.41
CA PRO A 238 -15.72 8.36 21.79
C PRO A 238 -16.52 9.21 22.79
N PHE A 239 -16.73 8.72 24.02
CA PHE A 239 -17.51 9.40 25.05
C PHE A 239 -16.66 10.28 25.96
N ILE A 240 -15.33 10.22 25.83
CA ILE A 240 -14.43 11.05 26.62
C ILE A 240 -14.41 12.47 26.03
N PRO A 241 -14.70 13.52 26.82
CA PRO A 241 -14.80 14.91 26.34
C PRO A 241 -13.44 15.58 26.16
N ILE A 242 -12.52 14.92 25.45
CA ILE A 242 -11.20 15.46 25.10
C ILE A 242 -11.29 16.02 23.65
N PRO A 243 -11.10 17.33 23.43
CA PRO A 243 -11.37 17.96 22.13
C PRO A 243 -10.65 17.33 20.94
N TRP A 244 -9.34 17.07 21.08
CA TRP A 244 -8.56 16.47 19.98
C TRP A 244 -9.04 15.05 19.65
N LEU A 245 -9.42 14.27 20.66
CA LEU A 245 -9.90 12.89 20.49
C LEU A 245 -11.29 12.87 19.84
N GLN A 246 -12.19 13.75 20.28
CA GLN A 246 -13.50 13.93 19.66
C GLN A 246 -13.38 14.38 18.20
N ARG A 247 -12.43 15.26 17.88
CA ARG A 247 -12.14 15.65 16.49
C ARG A 247 -11.84 14.43 15.62
N LEU A 248 -10.99 13.52 16.09
CA LEU A 248 -10.63 12.30 15.36
C LEU A 248 -11.84 11.36 15.14
N PHE A 249 -12.67 11.14 16.17
CA PHE A 249 -13.86 10.31 16.02
C PHE A 249 -14.91 10.96 15.12
N ASN A 250 -15.09 12.28 15.23
CA ASN A 250 -15.97 13.06 14.36
C ASN A 250 -15.49 13.00 12.91
N ALA A 251 -14.19 13.06 12.65
CA ALA A 251 -13.60 12.91 11.33
C ALA A 251 -13.97 11.56 10.69
N ARG A 252 -13.79 10.46 11.44
CA ARG A 252 -14.23 9.12 10.99
C ARG A 252 -15.74 9.05 10.74
N ALA A 253 -16.55 9.67 11.60
CA ALA A 253 -18.00 9.70 11.43
C ALA A 253 -18.46 10.52 10.20
N GLN A 254 -17.79 11.64 9.91
CA GLN A 254 -18.05 12.45 8.71
C GLN A 254 -17.75 11.66 7.44
N LEU A 255 -16.59 10.99 7.36
CA LEU A 255 -16.23 10.11 6.25
C LEU A 255 -17.24 8.99 6.04
N ARG A 256 -17.70 8.37 7.15
CA ARG A 256 -18.72 7.32 7.10
C ARG A 256 -20.02 7.84 6.47
N LYS A 257 -20.47 9.03 6.90
CA LYS A 257 -21.69 9.67 6.37
C LYS A 257 -21.54 10.04 4.89
N LEU A 258 -20.41 10.63 4.50
CA LEU A 258 -20.11 10.98 3.12
C LEU A 258 -20.16 9.75 2.22
N THR A 259 -19.50 8.66 2.64
CA THR A 259 -19.47 7.39 1.89
C THR A 259 -20.89 6.85 1.70
N ALA A 260 -21.67 6.75 2.78
CA ALA A 260 -23.02 6.22 2.72
C ALA A 260 -23.94 7.07 1.82
N ALA A 261 -23.79 8.40 1.85
CA ALA A 261 -24.53 9.28 0.96
C ALA A 261 -24.16 9.06 -0.52
N CYS A 262 -22.88 8.89 -0.84
CA CYS A 262 -22.43 8.65 -2.22
C CYS A 262 -22.92 7.28 -2.74
N VAL A 263 -22.79 6.23 -1.93
CA VAL A 263 -23.25 4.89 -2.30
C VAL A 263 -24.77 4.87 -2.51
N ARG A 264 -25.52 5.46 -1.58
CA ARG A 264 -26.98 5.53 -1.69
C ARG A 264 -27.44 6.31 -2.91
N GLN A 265 -26.84 7.47 -3.17
CA GLN A 265 -27.14 8.27 -4.36
C GLN A 265 -26.91 7.46 -5.65
N ARG A 266 -25.86 6.64 -5.70
CA ARG A 266 -25.58 5.80 -6.87
C ARG A 266 -26.59 4.68 -7.04
N ILE A 267 -26.95 4.00 -5.95
CA ILE A 267 -27.97 2.93 -5.97
C ILE A 267 -29.33 3.50 -6.41
N ASP A 268 -29.74 4.63 -5.85
CA ASP A 268 -31.02 5.29 -6.16
C ASP A 268 -31.09 5.77 -7.62
N ALA A 269 -29.95 6.15 -8.22
CA ALA A 269 -29.89 6.58 -9.62
C ALA A 269 -30.12 5.45 -10.62
N GLY A 270 -29.90 4.18 -10.24
CA GLY A 270 -30.24 2.99 -11.03
C GLY A 270 -29.50 2.78 -12.37
N SER A 271 -28.73 3.75 -12.85
CA SER A 271 -27.96 3.64 -14.10
C SER A 271 -26.55 3.13 -13.82
N ILE A 272 -26.20 2.03 -14.48
CA ILE A 272 -24.84 1.45 -14.54
C ILE A 272 -24.11 1.79 -15.85
N ASP A 273 -24.68 2.67 -16.68
CA ASP A 273 -24.14 2.98 -18.02
C ASP A 273 -22.80 3.70 -17.94
N ARG A 274 -22.62 4.49 -16.87
CA ARG A 274 -21.34 5.12 -16.56
C ARG A 274 -20.41 4.11 -15.90
N LYS A 275 -19.29 3.83 -16.57
CA LYS A 275 -18.22 2.97 -16.06
C LYS A 275 -17.34 3.74 -15.08
N ASP A 276 -17.44 3.38 -13.80
CA ASP A 276 -16.62 3.88 -12.69
C ASP A 276 -16.41 2.74 -11.67
N LEU A 277 -15.53 2.95 -10.68
CA LEU A 277 -15.18 1.91 -9.72
C LEU A 277 -16.38 1.40 -8.90
N LEU A 278 -17.31 2.29 -8.51
CA LEU A 278 -18.49 1.89 -7.73
C LEU A 278 -19.50 1.12 -8.57
N SER A 279 -19.61 1.43 -9.86
CA SER A 279 -20.43 0.69 -10.82
C SER A 279 -19.86 -0.71 -11.01
N CYS A 280 -18.52 -0.82 -11.07
CA CYS A 280 -17.85 -2.13 -11.05
C CYS A 280 -18.14 -2.89 -9.75
N LEU A 281 -18.16 -2.24 -8.58
CA LEU A 281 -18.54 -2.89 -7.31
C LEU A 281 -20.01 -3.36 -7.28
N LEU A 282 -20.92 -2.57 -7.85
CA LEU A 282 -22.35 -2.87 -7.89
C LEU A 282 -22.66 -4.10 -8.77
N VAL A 283 -21.90 -4.29 -9.84
CA VAL A 283 -22.03 -5.45 -10.73
C VAL A 283 -21.02 -6.56 -10.43
N ALA A 284 -20.15 -6.38 -9.44
CA ALA A 284 -19.11 -7.35 -9.12
C ALA A 284 -19.73 -8.67 -8.66
N VAL A 285 -19.32 -9.74 -9.34
CA VAL A 285 -19.66 -11.12 -9.01
C VAL A 285 -18.34 -11.87 -8.84
N ASP A 286 -18.21 -12.66 -7.77
CA ASP A 286 -17.07 -13.56 -7.68
C ASP A 286 -17.24 -14.68 -8.72
N PRO A 287 -16.27 -14.88 -9.62
CA PRO A 287 -16.41 -15.82 -10.74
C PRO A 287 -16.53 -17.28 -10.26
N ASP A 288 -15.93 -17.61 -9.11
CA ASP A 288 -15.89 -18.98 -8.60
C ASP A 288 -17.20 -19.35 -7.88
N THR A 289 -17.76 -18.42 -7.09
CA THR A 289 -18.91 -18.67 -6.20
C THR A 289 -20.23 -18.10 -6.73
N GLY A 290 -20.18 -17.20 -7.72
CA GLY A 290 -21.34 -16.45 -8.18
C GLY A 290 -21.87 -15.42 -7.16
N SER A 291 -21.14 -15.21 -6.05
CA SER A 291 -21.58 -14.32 -4.97
C SER A 291 -21.41 -12.85 -5.33
N LYS A 292 -22.39 -12.04 -4.94
CA LYS A 292 -22.42 -10.58 -5.13
C LYS A 292 -22.06 -9.85 -3.84
N LEU A 293 -21.64 -8.60 -3.98
CA LEU A 293 -21.46 -7.72 -2.83
C LEU A 293 -22.79 -7.27 -2.25
N THR A 294 -22.90 -7.29 -0.92
CA THR A 294 -24.03 -6.64 -0.24
C THR A 294 -23.87 -5.12 -0.25
N GLU A 295 -24.93 -4.36 0.02
CA GLU A 295 -24.83 -2.90 0.16
C GLU A 295 -23.83 -2.50 1.27
N LEU A 296 -23.79 -3.26 2.37
CA LEU A 296 -22.85 -3.04 3.46
C LEU A 296 -21.39 -3.24 3.00
N ASP A 297 -21.17 -4.23 2.15
CA ASP A 297 -19.86 -4.49 1.56
C ASP A 297 -19.45 -3.39 0.60
N ILE A 298 -20.38 -2.92 -0.24
CA ILE A 298 -20.13 -1.81 -1.16
C ILE A 298 -19.75 -0.55 -0.37
N ASN A 299 -20.48 -0.23 0.71
CA ASN A 299 -20.12 0.86 1.62
C ASN A 299 -18.74 0.66 2.26
N THR A 300 -18.40 -0.58 2.61
CA THR A 300 -17.13 -0.94 3.23
C THR A 300 -15.95 -0.70 2.28
N GLU A 301 -16.05 -1.13 1.02
CA GLU A 301 -15.00 -0.91 0.02
C GLU A 301 -14.97 0.53 -0.49
N ALA A 302 -16.12 1.17 -0.70
CA ALA A 302 -16.21 2.58 -1.07
C ALA A 302 -15.53 3.51 -0.05
N PHE A 303 -15.71 3.23 1.26
CA PHE A 303 -15.02 3.97 2.32
C PHE A 303 -13.49 3.84 2.17
N ALA A 304 -13.02 2.63 1.85
CA ALA A 304 -11.61 2.36 1.65
C ALA A 304 -11.05 3.14 0.45
N MET A 305 -11.80 3.20 -0.66
CA MET A 305 -11.42 3.95 -1.86
C MET A 305 -11.25 5.45 -1.56
N ILE A 306 -12.16 6.05 -0.79
CA ILE A 306 -12.05 7.48 -0.40
C ILE A 306 -10.76 7.76 0.34
N VAL A 307 -10.50 6.97 1.37
CA VAL A 307 -9.36 7.17 2.26
C VAL A 307 -8.05 6.86 1.52
N ALA A 308 -7.98 5.71 0.84
CA ALA A 308 -6.74 5.23 0.22
C ALA A 308 -6.37 6.05 -1.02
N GLY A 309 -7.32 6.33 -1.91
CA GLY A 309 -7.05 7.01 -3.18
C GLY A 309 -6.74 8.50 -3.02
N SER A 310 -7.40 9.18 -2.07
CA SER A 310 -7.19 10.62 -1.89
C SER A 310 -5.85 10.94 -1.21
N HIS A 311 -5.60 10.36 -0.04
CA HIS A 311 -4.46 10.76 0.79
C HIS A 311 -3.12 10.37 0.17
N THR A 312 -3.02 9.16 -0.39
CA THR A 312 -1.76 8.66 -0.94
C THR A 312 -1.33 9.45 -2.18
N THR A 313 -2.25 9.68 -3.12
CA THR A 313 -1.98 10.42 -4.35
C THR A 313 -1.64 11.89 -4.08
N SER A 314 -2.49 12.58 -3.31
CA SER A 314 -2.26 14.01 -2.97
C SER A 314 -0.97 14.21 -2.18
N GLY A 315 -0.68 13.33 -1.21
CA GLY A 315 0.56 13.36 -0.46
C GLY A 315 1.78 13.13 -1.36
N THR A 316 1.69 12.20 -2.31
CA THR A 316 2.81 11.84 -3.20
C THR A 316 3.15 13.01 -4.11
N LEU A 317 2.12 13.63 -4.72
CA LEU A 317 2.29 14.80 -5.58
C LEU A 317 2.80 16.01 -4.79
N THR A 318 2.25 16.25 -3.59
CA THR A 318 2.70 17.36 -2.73
C THR A 318 4.19 17.23 -2.40
N LEU A 319 4.64 16.03 -2.01
CA LEU A 319 6.05 15.77 -1.69
C LEU A 319 6.94 15.88 -2.92
N LEU A 320 6.50 15.36 -4.07
CA LEU A 320 7.23 15.49 -5.34
C LEU A 320 7.49 16.96 -5.68
N PHE A 321 6.43 17.78 -5.74
CA PHE A 321 6.59 19.21 -6.03
C PHE A 321 7.39 19.94 -4.95
N SER A 322 7.26 19.56 -3.68
CA SER A 322 8.08 20.12 -2.60
C SER A 322 9.57 19.85 -2.83
N HIS A 323 9.94 18.62 -3.24
CA HIS A 323 11.32 18.29 -3.59
C HIS A 323 11.80 19.03 -4.82
N LEU A 324 10.99 19.14 -5.88
CA LEU A 324 11.36 19.88 -7.08
C LEU A 324 11.62 21.36 -6.77
N PHE A 325 10.74 22.03 -6.01
CA PHE A 325 10.93 23.44 -5.67
C PHE A 325 12.09 23.70 -4.70
N GLN A 326 12.45 22.73 -3.88
CA GLN A 326 13.63 22.83 -3.01
C GLN A 326 14.95 22.55 -3.76
N ASN A 327 14.89 22.01 -4.99
CA ASN A 327 16.05 21.67 -5.81
C ASN A 327 15.92 22.29 -7.21
N PRO A 328 16.21 23.59 -7.38
CA PRO A 328 16.01 24.30 -8.65
C PRO A 328 16.70 23.64 -9.84
N GLU A 329 17.91 23.11 -9.67
CA GLU A 329 18.64 22.41 -10.74
C GLU A 329 17.91 21.14 -11.23
N ILE A 330 17.26 20.42 -10.32
CA ILE A 330 16.46 19.24 -10.65
C ILE A 330 15.18 19.67 -11.38
N LEU A 331 14.50 20.70 -10.88
CA LEU A 331 13.31 21.25 -11.51
C LEU A 331 13.60 21.77 -12.93
N ASP A 332 14.70 22.50 -13.13
CA ASP A 332 15.10 23.01 -14.45
C ASP A 332 15.32 21.86 -15.44
N ARG A 333 15.94 20.76 -14.99
CA ARG A 333 16.17 19.58 -15.83
C ARG A 333 14.88 18.82 -16.13
N VAL A 334 13.93 18.73 -15.20
CA VAL A 334 12.57 18.22 -15.46
C VAL A 334 11.87 19.10 -16.49
N THR A 335 11.86 20.42 -16.32
CA THR A 335 11.25 21.36 -17.26
C THR A 335 11.85 21.22 -18.66
N GLN A 336 13.18 21.17 -18.77
CA GLN A 336 13.87 20.98 -20.06
C GLN A 336 13.51 19.64 -20.72
N GLU A 337 13.39 18.56 -19.97
CA GLU A 337 12.96 17.26 -20.49
C GLU A 337 11.53 17.33 -21.03
N LEU A 338 10.60 17.88 -20.24
CA LEU A 338 9.20 18.02 -20.63
C LEU A 338 9.04 18.92 -21.86
N ASP A 339 9.72 20.07 -21.89
CA ASP A 339 9.70 21.00 -23.03
C ASP A 339 10.27 20.35 -24.30
N SER A 340 11.34 19.56 -24.18
CA SER A 340 11.99 18.93 -25.33
C SER A 340 11.19 17.76 -25.89
N ASN A 341 10.62 16.92 -25.02
CA ASN A 341 10.00 15.66 -25.43
C ASN A 341 8.50 15.80 -25.68
N LEU A 342 7.85 16.82 -25.09
CA LEU A 342 6.40 17.00 -25.12
C LEU A 342 5.95 18.33 -25.77
N SER A 343 6.86 19.05 -26.44
CA SER A 343 6.56 20.35 -27.10
C SER A 343 5.32 20.31 -28.01
N ASN A 344 5.08 19.17 -28.66
CA ASN A 344 3.96 18.98 -29.59
C ASN A 344 2.58 18.94 -28.91
N TYR A 345 2.54 18.82 -27.58
CA TYR A 345 1.29 18.71 -26.80
C TYR A 345 0.92 20.00 -26.07
N THR A 346 1.57 21.11 -26.39
CA THR A 346 1.31 22.42 -25.75
C THR A 346 -0.18 22.75 -25.77
N GLY A 347 -0.77 22.88 -24.58
CA GLY A 347 -2.17 23.23 -24.40
C GLY A 347 -3.16 22.06 -24.35
N GLN A 348 -2.72 20.82 -24.60
CA GLN A 348 -3.53 19.60 -24.57
C GLN A 348 -3.21 18.75 -23.35
N VAL A 349 -4.14 17.88 -22.93
CA VAL A 349 -3.84 16.83 -21.95
C VAL A 349 -3.17 15.67 -22.68
N ILE A 350 -2.05 15.21 -22.15
CA ILE A 350 -1.25 14.14 -22.75
C ILE A 350 -1.83 12.81 -22.28
N SER A 351 -2.06 11.90 -23.22
CA SER A 351 -2.49 10.55 -22.84
C SER A 351 -1.37 9.83 -22.08
N TYR A 352 -1.76 9.04 -21.09
CA TYR A 352 -0.85 8.20 -20.31
C TYR A 352 -0.09 7.19 -21.19
N GLU A 353 -0.66 6.75 -22.33
CA GLU A 353 -0.07 5.70 -23.15
C GLU A 353 1.35 6.07 -23.63
N ALA A 354 2.34 5.32 -23.13
CA ALA A 354 3.76 5.44 -23.42
C ALA A 354 4.49 6.69 -22.89
N LEU A 355 3.81 7.57 -22.14
CA LEU A 355 4.40 8.81 -21.61
C LEU A 355 5.69 8.56 -20.80
N GLU A 356 5.70 7.57 -19.92
CA GLU A 356 6.83 7.29 -19.01
C GLU A 356 8.17 7.05 -19.74
N LYS A 357 8.13 6.54 -20.98
CA LYS A 357 9.36 6.28 -21.76
C LYS A 357 9.97 7.57 -22.31
N ASP A 358 9.15 8.59 -22.52
CA ASP A 358 9.54 9.87 -23.09
C ASP A 358 9.99 10.86 -22.00
N ILE A 359 9.83 10.53 -20.72
CA ILE A 359 10.21 11.40 -19.59
C ILE A 359 11.04 10.67 -18.51
N PRO A 360 12.14 9.99 -18.88
CA PRO A 360 12.90 9.13 -17.97
C PRO A 360 13.47 9.86 -16.73
N TYR A 361 13.86 11.13 -16.84
CA TYR A 361 14.34 11.92 -15.70
C TYR A 361 13.21 12.30 -14.75
N THR A 362 12.05 12.66 -15.28
CA THR A 362 10.83 12.88 -14.49
C THR A 362 10.42 11.60 -13.76
N MET A 363 10.47 10.44 -14.42
CA MET A 363 10.24 9.14 -13.78
C MET A 363 11.26 8.84 -12.68
N ALA A 364 12.53 9.19 -12.89
CA ALA A 364 13.56 9.08 -11.87
C ALA A 364 13.26 9.96 -10.64
N CYS A 365 12.72 11.16 -10.83
CA CYS A 365 12.25 12.03 -9.74
C CYS A 365 11.07 11.42 -8.97
N ILE A 366 10.13 10.80 -9.69
CA ILE A 366 8.99 10.09 -9.08
C ILE A 366 9.47 8.89 -8.24
N HIS A 367 10.40 8.09 -8.78
CA HIS A 367 11.01 6.97 -8.06
C HIS A 367 11.76 7.42 -6.81
N GLU A 368 12.52 8.52 -6.91
CA GLU A 368 13.23 9.08 -5.77
C GLU A 368 12.28 9.64 -4.71
N ASN A 369 11.17 10.25 -5.12
CA ASN A 369 10.10 10.68 -4.21
C ASN A 369 9.49 9.49 -3.45
N PHE A 370 9.22 8.37 -4.14
CA PHE A 370 8.75 7.15 -3.49
C PHE A 370 9.74 6.58 -2.47
N ARG A 371 11.05 6.79 -2.68
CA ARG A 371 12.11 6.32 -1.80
C ARG A 371 12.26 7.21 -0.56
N ILE A 372 12.52 8.50 -0.77
CA ILE A 372 12.95 9.40 0.30
C ILE A 372 11.80 9.83 1.22
N ASN A 373 10.62 10.09 0.66
CA ASN A 373 9.46 10.50 1.43
C ASN A 373 8.23 9.70 0.98
N PRO A 374 8.19 8.37 1.24
CA PRO A 374 7.01 7.57 0.97
C PRO A 374 5.84 8.11 1.80
N VAL A 375 4.65 8.26 1.21
CA VAL A 375 3.46 8.72 1.95
C VAL A 375 2.99 7.67 2.97
N PHE A 376 3.24 6.40 2.66
CA PHE A 376 2.78 5.28 3.47
C PHE A 376 3.90 4.81 4.42
N THR A 377 3.99 5.45 5.60
CA THR A 377 5.03 5.20 6.62
C THR A 377 4.53 4.45 7.85
N MET A 378 3.50 3.64 7.72
CA MET A 378 3.01 2.77 8.80
C MET A 378 3.60 1.35 8.67
N PRO A 379 3.69 0.59 9.79
CA PRO A 379 4.47 -0.65 9.81
C PRO A 379 3.91 -1.82 8.99
N LEU A 380 2.62 -1.85 8.63
CA LEU A 380 2.01 -3.01 7.94
C LEU A 380 2.32 -4.39 8.58
N PRO A 381 2.08 -4.57 9.90
CA PRO A 381 2.51 -5.75 10.64
C PRO A 381 1.93 -7.06 10.11
N ARG A 382 2.74 -8.12 10.15
CA ARG A 382 2.34 -9.50 9.89
C ARG A 382 2.63 -10.37 11.10
N LYS A 383 1.75 -11.32 11.41
CA LYS A 383 1.94 -12.29 12.48
C LYS A 383 2.34 -13.63 11.89
N ILE A 384 3.41 -14.21 12.42
CA ILE A 384 3.86 -15.55 12.04
C ILE A 384 2.87 -16.58 12.60
N MET A 385 2.26 -17.32 11.69
CA MET A 385 1.30 -18.40 11.99
C MET A 385 1.88 -19.79 11.69
N ALA A 386 3.06 -19.86 11.07
CA ALA A 386 3.75 -21.11 10.80
C ALA A 386 4.17 -21.82 12.10
N PRO A 387 3.75 -23.08 12.32
CA PRO A 387 4.20 -23.85 13.48
C PRO A 387 5.72 -23.94 13.53
N GLY A 388 6.32 -23.64 14.68
CA GLY A 388 7.77 -23.62 14.85
C GLY A 388 8.46 -22.34 14.37
N GLY A 389 7.72 -21.39 13.78
CA GLY A 389 8.25 -20.10 13.35
C GLY A 389 8.63 -20.05 11.86
N LEU A 390 9.39 -19.02 11.48
CA LEU A 390 9.84 -18.79 10.11
C LEU A 390 11.27 -18.24 10.10
N VAL A 391 12.08 -18.66 9.14
CA VAL A 391 13.39 -18.06 8.89
C VAL A 391 13.21 -16.76 8.11
N ILE A 392 13.68 -15.64 8.67
CA ILE A 392 13.72 -14.34 8.00
C ILE A 392 15.14 -13.80 8.12
N GLN A 393 15.81 -13.58 6.98
CA GLN A 393 17.23 -13.14 6.94
C GLN A 393 18.18 -14.03 7.73
N GLY A 394 17.98 -15.34 7.66
CA GLY A 394 18.78 -16.33 8.39
C GLY A 394 18.44 -16.45 9.88
N CYS A 395 17.57 -15.60 10.42
CA CYS A 395 17.13 -15.66 11.82
C CYS A 395 15.86 -16.53 11.94
N GLN A 396 15.87 -17.52 12.84
CA GLN A 396 14.68 -18.30 13.16
C GLN A 396 13.75 -17.48 14.07
N ILE A 397 12.65 -16.97 13.52
CA ILE A 397 11.70 -16.15 14.27
C ILE A 397 10.55 -17.01 14.79
N PRO A 398 10.27 -17.02 16.11
CA PRO A 398 9.22 -17.85 16.69
C PRO A 398 7.81 -17.56 16.16
N GLU A 399 6.95 -18.58 16.19
CA GLU A 399 5.51 -18.44 15.95
C GLU A 399 4.88 -17.35 16.84
N LYS A 400 3.81 -16.71 16.37
CA LYS A 400 3.07 -15.62 17.03
C LYS A 400 3.84 -14.30 17.17
N THR A 401 5.09 -14.25 16.70
CA THR A 401 5.84 -12.99 16.56
C THR A 401 5.21 -12.13 15.46
N THR A 402 5.08 -10.84 15.75
CA THR A 402 4.73 -9.81 14.77
C THR A 402 6.01 -9.29 14.12
N VAL A 403 6.04 -9.27 12.80
CA VAL A 403 7.18 -8.82 11.99
C VAL A 403 6.71 -7.77 11.00
N PHE A 404 7.60 -6.82 10.68
CA PHE A 404 7.37 -5.90 9.58
C PHE A 404 8.66 -5.28 9.05
N ALA A 405 8.59 -4.79 7.81
CA ALA A 405 9.59 -3.92 7.21
C ALA A 405 8.91 -2.63 6.78
N LEU A 406 9.20 -1.53 7.49
CA LEU A 406 8.59 -0.23 7.21
C LEU A 406 9.32 0.44 6.04
N ASN A 407 8.59 0.84 5.01
CA ASN A 407 9.14 1.39 3.76
C ASN A 407 10.21 2.47 3.98
N HIS A 408 9.89 3.53 4.73
CA HIS A 408 10.84 4.59 5.09
C HIS A 408 12.15 4.07 5.72
N VAL A 409 12.09 3.02 6.54
CA VAL A 409 13.30 2.41 7.13
C VAL A 409 14.11 1.68 6.07
N VAL A 410 13.47 0.87 5.23
CA VAL A 410 14.12 0.13 4.14
C VAL A 410 14.74 1.10 3.11
N HIS A 411 14.04 2.18 2.81
CA HIS A 411 14.42 3.20 1.84
C HIS A 411 15.51 4.17 2.32
N HIS A 412 15.83 4.14 3.62
CA HIS A 412 16.94 4.88 4.23
C HIS A 412 18.06 3.95 4.72
N ASN A 413 18.09 2.69 4.27
CA ASN A 413 19.18 1.78 4.61
C ASN A 413 20.47 2.19 3.85
N PRO A 414 21.53 2.67 4.52
CA PRO A 414 22.75 3.12 3.84
C PRO A 414 23.50 2.00 3.11
N SER A 415 23.28 0.73 3.47
CA SER A 415 23.86 -0.40 2.76
C SER A 415 23.27 -0.60 1.36
N VAL A 416 22.07 -0.06 1.11
CA VAL A 416 21.36 -0.15 -0.19
C VAL A 416 21.46 1.17 -0.93
N TRP A 417 21.22 2.29 -0.23
CA TRP A 417 21.04 3.61 -0.84
C TRP A 417 22.26 4.53 -0.71
N GLY A 418 23.36 4.03 -0.16
CA GLY A 418 24.59 4.79 0.05
C GLY A 418 24.53 5.73 1.26
N LYS A 419 25.64 6.42 1.54
CA LYS A 419 25.76 7.38 2.66
C LYS A 419 24.89 8.62 2.49
N ASP A 420 24.47 8.87 1.27
CA ASP A 420 23.64 9.97 0.82
C ASP A 420 22.15 9.59 0.75
N HIS A 421 21.75 8.49 1.40
CA HIS A 421 20.36 8.01 1.48
C HIS A 421 19.35 9.06 2.00
N GLY A 422 19.81 10.08 2.71
CA GLY A 422 18.98 11.20 3.17
C GLY A 422 18.80 12.34 2.16
N GLN A 423 19.37 12.25 0.96
CA GLN A 423 19.32 13.30 -0.07
C GLN A 423 18.43 12.89 -1.25
N PHE A 424 17.72 13.84 -1.85
CA PHE A 424 16.88 13.65 -3.03
C PHE A 424 17.75 13.64 -4.29
N ILE A 425 18.11 12.45 -4.78
CA ILE A 425 19.02 12.28 -5.93
C ILE A 425 18.34 11.40 -7.00
N PRO A 426 17.62 11.99 -7.97
CA PRO A 426 16.97 11.26 -9.07
C PRO A 426 17.92 10.41 -9.90
N ASP A 427 19.15 10.88 -10.15
CA ASP A 427 20.13 10.20 -11.01
C ASP A 427 20.46 8.76 -10.58
N ARG A 428 20.15 8.36 -9.32
CA ARG A 428 20.20 6.95 -8.87
C ARG A 428 19.43 6.02 -9.82
N PHE A 429 18.32 6.49 -10.38
CA PHE A 429 17.44 5.71 -11.25
C PHE A 429 17.73 5.86 -12.75
N LEU A 430 18.85 6.48 -13.12
CA LEU A 430 19.27 6.61 -14.54
C LEU A 430 20.45 5.71 -14.90
N GLY A 431 21.18 5.20 -13.91
CA GLY A 431 22.36 4.37 -14.10
C GLY A 431 22.06 2.90 -14.37
N PRO A 432 23.11 2.08 -14.61
CA PRO A 432 22.98 0.64 -14.88
C PRO A 432 22.28 -0.13 -13.74
N ASN A 433 22.40 0.35 -12.50
CA ASN A 433 21.78 -0.28 -11.32
C ASN A 433 20.32 0.14 -11.12
N SER A 434 19.75 0.97 -12.01
CA SER A 434 18.40 1.51 -11.86
C SER A 434 17.35 0.42 -11.67
N LYS A 435 17.41 -0.67 -12.46
CA LYS A 435 16.46 -1.79 -12.35
C LYS A 435 16.49 -2.46 -10.97
N GLU A 436 17.69 -2.68 -10.44
CA GLU A 436 17.88 -3.28 -9.11
C GLU A 436 17.32 -2.37 -8.02
N LEU A 437 17.65 -1.07 -8.06
CA LEU A 437 17.16 -0.08 -7.11
C LEU A 437 15.63 0.08 -7.15
N GLN A 438 15.04 0.06 -8.34
CA GLN A 438 13.58 0.04 -8.50
C GLN A 438 12.98 -1.21 -7.86
N GLY A 439 13.65 -2.37 -7.94
CA GLY A 439 13.23 -3.61 -7.27
C GLY A 439 13.19 -3.52 -5.75
N TYR A 440 13.93 -2.59 -5.14
CA TYR A 440 13.87 -2.31 -3.70
C TYR A 440 12.82 -1.26 -3.32
N LEU A 441 12.24 -0.56 -4.30
CA LEU A 441 11.09 0.30 -4.06
C LEU A 441 9.85 -0.55 -3.77
N SER A 442 9.10 -0.15 -2.75
CA SER A 442 7.85 -0.81 -2.38
C SER A 442 6.75 0.23 -2.09
N PRO A 443 6.50 1.21 -2.99
CA PRO A 443 5.48 2.24 -2.79
C PRO A 443 4.07 1.65 -2.67
N PHE A 444 3.85 0.48 -3.28
CA PHE A 444 2.57 -0.20 -3.32
C PHE A 444 2.54 -1.53 -2.53
N SER A 445 3.54 -1.79 -1.68
CA SER A 445 3.79 -3.11 -1.07
C SER A 445 4.11 -4.18 -2.14
N THR A 446 4.29 -5.42 -1.72
CA THR A 446 4.45 -6.58 -2.61
C THR A 446 3.59 -7.78 -2.17
N GLY A 447 3.59 -8.84 -2.97
CA GLY A 447 2.87 -10.10 -2.72
C GLY A 447 1.38 -10.04 -3.01
N HIS A 448 0.64 -11.04 -2.52
CA HIS A 448 -0.80 -11.20 -2.76
C HIS A 448 -1.65 -10.05 -2.18
N ARG A 449 -1.10 -9.28 -1.24
CA ARG A 449 -1.71 -8.08 -0.64
C ARG A 449 -1.21 -6.76 -1.25
N VAL A 450 -0.52 -6.77 -2.40
CA VAL A 450 -0.08 -5.56 -3.12
C VAL A 450 -1.26 -4.62 -3.39
N CYS A 451 -1.02 -3.31 -3.36
CA CYS A 451 -2.06 -2.29 -3.62
C CYS A 451 -2.85 -2.63 -4.88
N ILE A 452 -4.19 -2.64 -4.78
CA ILE A 452 -5.05 -2.92 -5.94
C ILE A 452 -5.06 -1.76 -6.94
N GLY A 453 -4.80 -0.54 -6.48
CA GLY A 453 -4.67 0.64 -7.33
C GLY A 453 -3.29 0.80 -7.98
N ALA A 454 -2.36 -0.13 -7.76
CA ALA A 454 -1.12 -0.15 -8.52
C ALA A 454 -1.41 -0.62 -9.96
N LEU A 455 -0.82 0.04 -10.94
CA LEU A 455 -0.86 -0.40 -12.33
C LEU A 455 -0.14 -1.76 -12.44
N GLY A 456 -0.89 -2.81 -12.77
CA GLY A 456 -0.36 -4.17 -12.91
C GLY A 456 -1.10 -5.16 -12.02
N THR A 457 -1.84 -6.08 -12.63
CA THR A 457 -2.43 -7.21 -11.89
C THR A 457 -1.31 -8.13 -11.39
N ILE A 458 -1.57 -8.89 -10.32
CA ILE A 458 -0.56 -9.82 -9.75
C ILE A 458 -0.02 -10.76 -10.83
N ALA A 459 -0.87 -11.28 -11.71
CA ALA A 459 -0.45 -12.19 -12.75
C ALA A 459 0.40 -11.50 -13.81
N GLY A 460 0.04 -10.28 -14.22
CA GLY A 460 0.85 -9.47 -15.14
C GLY A 460 2.24 -9.18 -14.57
N ALA A 461 2.32 -8.65 -13.35
CA ALA A 461 3.61 -8.36 -12.70
C ALA A 461 4.46 -9.61 -12.47
N THR A 462 3.81 -10.75 -12.18
CA THR A 462 4.48 -12.03 -12.00
C THR A 462 5.04 -12.54 -13.32
N ALA A 463 4.24 -12.52 -14.40
CA ALA A 463 4.70 -12.89 -15.74
C ALA A 463 5.88 -12.02 -16.18
N GLU A 464 5.85 -10.71 -15.93
CA GLU A 464 6.97 -9.80 -16.22
C GLU A 464 8.23 -10.10 -15.41
N SER A 465 8.07 -10.49 -14.13
CA SER A 465 9.20 -10.85 -13.27
C SER A 465 9.88 -12.14 -13.74
N PHE A 466 9.09 -13.17 -14.09
CA PHE A 466 9.64 -14.41 -14.65
C PHE A 466 10.24 -14.20 -16.04
N ALA A 467 9.61 -13.36 -16.88
CA ALA A 467 10.19 -12.95 -18.15
C ALA A 467 11.57 -12.30 -17.95
N THR A 468 11.69 -11.36 -17.01
CA THR A 468 12.96 -10.68 -16.73
C THR A 468 14.04 -11.65 -16.23
N ALA A 469 13.64 -12.76 -15.60
CA ALA A 469 14.53 -13.81 -15.13
C ALA A 469 14.92 -14.83 -16.23
N GLY A 470 14.45 -14.68 -17.46
CA GLY A 470 14.76 -15.61 -18.56
C GLY A 470 13.89 -16.86 -18.59
N ALA A 471 12.74 -16.87 -17.91
CA ALA A 471 11.88 -18.05 -17.86
C ALA A 471 11.07 -18.23 -19.17
N SER A 472 10.76 -19.48 -19.48
CA SER A 472 9.70 -19.83 -20.44
C SER A 472 8.33 -19.75 -19.77
N LEU A 473 7.42 -18.99 -20.34
CA LEU A 473 6.10 -18.71 -19.78
C LEU A 473 5.02 -19.46 -20.55
N PHE A 474 4.14 -20.17 -19.84
CA PHE A 474 2.91 -20.72 -20.39
C PHE A 474 1.72 -20.00 -19.75
N LEU A 475 1.05 -19.15 -20.53
CA LEU A 475 -0.06 -18.33 -20.06
C LEU A 475 -1.40 -18.99 -20.42
N SER A 476 -2.42 -18.71 -19.61
CA SER A 476 -3.78 -19.17 -19.89
C SER A 476 -4.81 -18.14 -19.44
N ASP A 477 -5.86 -17.98 -20.23
CA ASP A 477 -7.01 -17.12 -19.92
C ASP A 477 -8.28 -17.72 -20.55
N ILE A 478 -9.46 -17.23 -20.15
CA ILE A 478 -10.73 -17.62 -20.77
C ILE A 478 -10.86 -17.06 -22.20
N GLN A 479 -10.07 -16.02 -22.52
CA GLN A 479 -9.99 -15.45 -23.85
C GLN A 479 -9.44 -16.47 -24.88
N PRO A 480 -9.87 -16.38 -26.14
CA PRO A 480 -9.47 -17.37 -27.17
C PRO A 480 -8.00 -17.25 -27.60
N SER A 481 -7.34 -16.11 -27.36
CA SER A 481 -5.97 -15.85 -27.81
C SER A 481 -5.26 -14.84 -26.91
N LEU A 482 -3.95 -15.00 -26.72
CA LEU A 482 -3.10 -13.97 -26.13
C LEU A 482 -2.94 -12.80 -27.12
N PRO A 483 -3.20 -11.54 -26.71
CA PRO A 483 -2.88 -10.39 -27.55
C PRO A 483 -1.39 -10.31 -27.85
N ASP A 484 -1.03 -10.06 -29.11
CA ASP A 484 0.37 -9.96 -29.56
C ASP A 484 1.17 -8.97 -28.71
N SER A 485 0.54 -7.85 -28.36
CA SER A 485 1.15 -6.81 -27.52
C SER A 485 1.64 -7.31 -26.15
N THR A 486 0.99 -8.35 -25.58
CA THR A 486 1.36 -8.94 -24.29
C THR A 486 2.48 -9.94 -24.46
N LYS A 487 2.37 -10.78 -25.50
CA LYS A 487 3.41 -11.74 -25.88
C LYS A 487 4.74 -11.04 -26.16
N ASP A 488 4.70 -10.01 -27.00
CA ASP A 488 5.88 -9.26 -27.41
C ASP A 488 6.52 -8.53 -26.22
N ARG A 489 5.72 -8.08 -25.25
CA ARG A 489 6.24 -7.41 -24.03
C ARG A 489 7.00 -8.37 -23.15
N LEU A 490 6.47 -9.57 -22.94
CA LEU A 490 7.14 -10.58 -22.13
C LEU A 490 8.42 -11.08 -22.80
N LEU A 491 8.40 -11.30 -24.11
CA LEU A 491 9.61 -11.61 -24.87
C LEU A 491 10.64 -10.47 -24.80
N HIS A 492 10.21 -9.21 -24.93
CA HIS A 492 11.08 -8.04 -24.82
C HIS A 492 11.69 -7.88 -23.42
N LEU A 493 10.97 -8.25 -22.37
CA LEU A 493 11.47 -8.24 -20.99
C LEU A 493 12.50 -9.32 -20.71
N GLY A 494 12.60 -10.35 -21.57
CA GLY A 494 13.62 -11.40 -21.49
C GLY A 494 13.09 -12.83 -21.41
N ALA A 495 11.78 -13.06 -21.56
CA ALA A 495 11.24 -14.41 -21.55
C ALA A 495 11.84 -15.24 -22.68
N ASP A 496 12.28 -16.47 -22.39
CA ASP A 496 12.87 -17.39 -23.37
C ASP A 496 11.80 -17.85 -24.39
N ALA A 497 10.60 -18.14 -23.90
CA ALA A 497 9.43 -18.42 -24.71
C ALA A 497 8.14 -17.93 -24.03
N VAL A 498 7.11 -17.65 -24.83
CA VAL A 498 5.76 -17.31 -24.35
C VAL A 498 4.74 -18.13 -25.12
N HIS A 499 4.12 -19.07 -24.43
CA HIS A 499 3.06 -19.95 -24.91
C HIS A 499 1.71 -19.50 -24.34
N TYR A 500 0.63 -19.90 -25.01
CA TYR A 500 -0.71 -19.58 -24.59
C TYR A 500 -1.68 -20.70 -24.93
N SER A 501 -2.61 -20.96 -24.02
CA SER A 501 -3.82 -21.71 -24.34
C SER A 501 -5.04 -21.07 -23.70
N ARG A 502 -6.22 -21.31 -24.30
CA ARG A 502 -7.49 -20.90 -23.70
C ARG A 502 -7.89 -21.95 -22.67
N CYS A 503 -8.24 -21.52 -21.46
CA CYS A 503 -8.79 -22.39 -20.42
C CYS A 503 -9.87 -21.65 -19.63
N ASP A 504 -11.03 -22.28 -19.45
CA ASP A 504 -11.97 -21.89 -18.41
C ASP A 504 -11.69 -22.74 -17.17
N VAL A 505 -11.10 -22.13 -16.14
CA VAL A 505 -10.71 -22.84 -14.91
C VAL A 505 -11.92 -23.37 -14.11
N GLY A 506 -13.14 -22.92 -14.43
CA GLY A 506 -14.38 -23.47 -13.89
C GLY A 506 -14.83 -24.77 -14.56
N ASN A 507 -14.21 -25.16 -15.67
CA ASN A 507 -14.48 -26.40 -16.40
C ASN A 507 -13.34 -27.42 -16.16
N PRO A 508 -13.59 -28.51 -15.42
CA PRO A 508 -12.56 -29.51 -15.11
C PRO A 508 -11.86 -30.09 -16.34
N LYS A 509 -12.59 -30.23 -17.45
CA LYS A 509 -12.04 -30.78 -18.69
C LYS A 509 -11.03 -29.82 -19.34
N ASP A 510 -11.33 -28.52 -19.32
CA ASP A 510 -10.42 -27.50 -19.85
C ASP A 510 -9.14 -27.43 -19.00
N CYS A 511 -9.24 -27.64 -17.68
CA CYS A 511 -8.08 -27.71 -16.79
C CYS A 511 -7.19 -28.92 -17.09
N GLU A 512 -7.77 -30.10 -17.33
CA GLU A 512 -7.03 -31.30 -17.71
C GLU A 512 -6.31 -31.10 -19.06
N GLU A 513 -7.02 -30.55 -20.06
CA GLU A 513 -6.45 -30.23 -21.38
C GLU A 513 -5.34 -29.17 -21.27
N LEU A 514 -5.49 -28.15 -20.42
CA LEU A 514 -4.47 -27.14 -20.19
C LEU A 514 -3.19 -27.75 -19.61
N VAL A 515 -3.30 -28.64 -18.62
CA VAL A 515 -2.14 -29.30 -18.00
C VAL A 515 -1.41 -30.17 -19.04
N GLU A 516 -2.15 -30.92 -19.85
CA GLU A 516 -1.56 -31.75 -20.91
C GLU A 516 -0.85 -30.90 -21.97
N GLN A 517 -1.47 -29.79 -22.40
CA GLN A 517 -0.86 -28.86 -23.35
C GLN A 517 0.36 -28.15 -22.78
N ALA A 518 0.31 -27.69 -21.53
CA ALA A 518 1.44 -27.04 -20.88
C ALA A 518 2.62 -28.01 -20.74
N THR A 519 2.40 -29.19 -20.18
CA THR A 519 3.45 -30.20 -19.98
C THR A 519 4.02 -30.74 -21.30
N SER A 520 3.19 -30.91 -22.33
CA SER A 520 3.70 -31.31 -23.66
C SER A 520 4.49 -30.21 -24.36
N THR A 521 4.21 -28.93 -24.07
CA THR A 521 4.86 -27.79 -24.72
C THR A 521 6.18 -27.41 -24.04
N VAL A 522 6.18 -27.30 -22.70
CA VAL A 522 7.36 -26.85 -21.93
C VAL A 522 8.07 -27.97 -21.17
N GLY A 523 7.51 -29.19 -21.19
CA GLY A 523 8.05 -30.34 -20.46
C GLY A 523 7.59 -30.36 -19.00
N GLU A 524 8.47 -29.91 -18.10
CA GLU A 524 8.20 -29.86 -16.66
C GLU A 524 7.75 -28.44 -16.25
N ILE A 525 6.78 -28.36 -15.34
CA ILE A 525 6.29 -27.08 -14.82
C ILE A 525 6.95 -26.83 -13.46
N ASP A 526 7.93 -25.93 -13.42
CA ASP A 526 8.64 -25.58 -12.19
C ASP A 526 7.75 -24.78 -11.22
N VAL A 527 6.92 -23.88 -11.76
CA VAL A 527 6.09 -22.95 -10.99
C VAL A 527 4.72 -22.79 -11.65
N LEU A 528 3.65 -23.06 -10.88
CA LEU A 528 2.26 -22.83 -11.31
C LEU A 528 1.63 -21.70 -10.51
N ILE A 529 1.01 -20.74 -11.21
CA ILE A 529 0.46 -19.52 -10.60
C ILE A 529 -0.96 -19.30 -11.09
N ASN A 530 -1.91 -19.32 -10.17
CA ASN A 530 -3.30 -18.95 -10.44
C ASN A 530 -3.48 -17.45 -10.17
N GLY A 531 -3.66 -16.66 -11.22
CA GLY A 531 -3.92 -15.23 -11.12
C GLY A 531 -4.48 -14.66 -12.42
N ALA A 532 -5.26 -13.58 -12.30
CA ALA A 532 -5.85 -12.90 -13.45
C ALA A 532 -5.03 -11.68 -13.92
N GLY A 533 -5.18 -11.32 -15.20
CA GLY A 533 -4.76 -10.04 -15.76
C GLY A 533 -3.36 -9.97 -16.37
N VAL A 534 -2.81 -11.11 -16.83
CA VAL A 534 -1.61 -11.11 -17.70
C VAL A 534 -1.93 -10.52 -19.07
N VAL A 535 -3.16 -10.74 -19.55
CA VAL A 535 -3.65 -10.31 -20.86
C VAL A 535 -3.92 -8.79 -20.87
N GLY A 536 -3.20 -8.04 -21.73
CA GLY A 536 -3.36 -6.59 -21.89
C GLY A 536 -2.08 -5.75 -21.73
N LEU A 537 -0.94 -6.38 -21.46
CA LEU A 537 0.39 -5.75 -21.51
C LEU A 537 0.70 -5.34 -22.96
N ARG A 538 1.30 -4.16 -23.21
CA ARG A 538 1.71 -3.70 -24.56
C ARG A 538 3.21 -3.43 -24.67
N VAL A 539 3.79 -3.74 -25.85
CA VAL A 539 5.09 -3.22 -26.31
C VAL A 539 4.94 -1.79 -26.78
N VAL A 540 5.82 -0.91 -26.30
CA VAL A 540 5.96 0.41 -26.92
C VAL A 540 7.01 0.28 -28.02
N SER A 541 6.57 0.30 -29.27
CA SER A 541 7.41 0.42 -30.45
C SER A 541 7.57 1.90 -30.82
N THR A 542 8.79 2.41 -30.82
CA THR A 542 9.16 3.67 -31.49
C THR A 542 8.93 3.55 -33.00
N PRO A 543 8.24 4.47 -33.69
CA PRO A 543 8.11 4.40 -35.15
C PRO A 543 9.45 4.76 -35.81
N SER A 544 9.96 3.88 -36.68
CA SER A 544 11.03 4.24 -37.61
C SER A 544 10.48 5.21 -38.67
N ILE A 545 10.91 6.46 -38.60
CA ILE A 545 10.57 7.50 -39.57
C ILE A 545 11.42 7.31 -40.84
N TYR A 546 10.74 7.10 -41.97
CA TYR A 546 11.13 7.34 -43.37
C TYR A 546 12.40 6.69 -43.96
N SER A 547 12.19 5.85 -44.98
CA SER A 547 13.15 5.59 -46.05
C SER A 547 12.64 6.28 -47.33
N PRO A 548 13.40 7.17 -47.98
CA PRO A 548 12.93 7.92 -49.14
C PRO A 548 13.05 7.04 -50.40
N LYS A 549 11.92 6.72 -51.03
CA LYS A 549 11.94 6.26 -52.43
C LYS A 549 12.15 7.48 -53.33
N ARG A 550 13.32 7.52 -53.98
CA ARG A 550 13.62 8.38 -55.11
C ARG A 550 12.70 8.05 -56.29
N GLU A 551 12.20 9.10 -56.93
CA GLU A 551 11.72 9.07 -58.30
C GLU A 551 12.92 8.78 -59.23
N ASP A 552 12.75 7.78 -60.09
CA ASP A 552 13.06 7.78 -61.53
C ASP A 552 12.23 6.69 -62.20
#